data_AF-A0A659SGS3-F1
#
_entry.id   AF-A0A659SGS3-F1
#
_cell.length_a   1.000
_cell.length_b   1.000
_cell.length_c   1.000
_cell.angle_alpha   90.00
_cell.angle_beta   90.00
_cell.angle_gamma   90.00
#
_symmetry.space_group_name_H-M   'P 1'
#
loop_
_entity.id
_entity.type
_entity.pdbx_description
1 polymer ?
#
loop_
_entity_poly.entity_id
_entity_poly.type
_entity_poly.pdbx_seq_one_letter_code
_entity_poly.pdbx_strand_id
1 'polypeptide(L)'
;PTPPTAPAPPTAPNPAHETLQFTIDTTLREPTIVLDPTHDTGDDTNDNLTRINKPVFIIGNVDNDVSHIVVHIDGRDYTIENTGGNLAFTPDQPLSDGQHTISVTVTDIAGNTKTSAELQIEIDTQVQIDSVTLTTDSGVNDHDNVTNATRPSFEIATPDDVTSVLVSFDGVNWTPISKNAAGQWEFTAGSALP
;
A
#
# COMPACT_ATOMS: atom_id res chain seq x y z
N PRO A 1 -49.51 89.92 -13.76
CA PRO A 1 -49.56 88.93 -12.66
C PRO A 1 -49.16 87.53 -13.17
N THR A 2 -47.95 87.09 -12.85
CA THR A 2 -47.50 85.72 -13.06
C THR A 2 -48.06 84.81 -11.96
N PRO A 3 -48.49 83.58 -12.26
CA PRO A 3 -48.97 82.66 -11.24
C PRO A 3 -47.79 82.17 -10.36
N PRO A 4 -48.00 81.92 -9.06
CA PRO A 4 -46.97 81.35 -8.21
C PRO A 4 -46.67 79.91 -8.65
N THR A 5 -45.38 79.61 -8.85
CA THR A 5 -44.88 78.26 -9.07
C THR A 5 -44.88 77.53 -7.73
N ALA A 6 -45.60 76.42 -7.63
CA ALA A 6 -45.55 75.56 -6.44
C ALA A 6 -44.16 74.90 -6.35
N PRO A 7 -43.59 74.74 -5.14
CA PRO A 7 -42.35 74.00 -4.97
C PRO A 7 -42.54 72.53 -5.37
N ALA A 8 -41.54 71.95 -6.04
CA ALA A 8 -41.53 70.54 -6.37
C ALA A 8 -41.64 69.69 -5.09
N PRO A 9 -42.40 68.58 -5.09
CA PRO A 9 -42.50 67.70 -3.92
C PRO A 9 -41.12 67.10 -3.62
N PRO A 10 -40.80 66.79 -2.35
CA PRO A 10 -39.55 66.13 -2.01
C PRO A 10 -39.45 64.81 -2.78
N THR A 11 -38.36 64.63 -3.52
CA THR A 11 -38.01 63.36 -4.15
C THR A 11 -38.02 62.27 -3.09
N ALA A 12 -38.89 61.27 -3.23
CA ALA A 12 -38.90 60.10 -2.35
C ALA A 12 -37.50 59.46 -2.33
N PRO A 13 -36.98 58.99 -1.18
CA PRO A 13 -35.71 58.30 -1.13
C PRO A 13 -35.83 57.04 -2.00
N ASN A 14 -34.95 56.88 -2.98
CA ASN A 14 -34.86 55.64 -3.73
C ASN A 14 -34.41 54.54 -2.75
N PRO A 15 -35.17 53.46 -2.51
CA PRO A 15 -34.71 52.40 -1.62
C PRO A 15 -33.37 51.86 -2.14
N ALA A 16 -32.37 51.78 -1.26
CA ALA A 16 -31.12 51.14 -1.58
C ALA A 16 -31.36 49.63 -1.63
N HIS A 17 -30.93 48.99 -2.71
CA HIS A 17 -30.93 47.54 -2.87
C HIS A 17 -29.49 47.05 -2.92
N GLU A 18 -29.22 45.93 -2.24
CA GLU A 18 -27.97 45.19 -2.32
C GLU A 18 -28.27 43.79 -2.85
N THR A 19 -27.41 43.27 -3.73
CA THR A 19 -27.57 41.95 -4.35
C THR A 19 -26.43 41.05 -3.89
N LEU A 20 -26.75 39.91 -3.29
CA LEU A 20 -25.78 38.85 -2.98
C LEU A 20 -25.78 37.81 -4.11
N GLN A 21 -24.60 37.52 -4.64
CA GLN A 21 -24.40 36.37 -5.52
C GLN A 21 -23.95 35.17 -4.69
N PHE A 22 -24.52 33.99 -4.98
CA PHE A 22 -24.14 32.72 -4.37
C PHE A 22 -24.21 31.60 -5.41
N THR A 23 -23.46 30.54 -5.17
CA THR A 23 -23.49 29.29 -5.95
C THR A 23 -23.82 28.14 -5.01
N ILE A 24 -24.51 27.13 -5.53
CA ILE A 24 -24.76 25.88 -4.83
C ILE A 24 -23.91 24.82 -5.51
N ASP A 25 -23.10 24.14 -4.72
CA ASP A 25 -22.30 23.01 -5.16
C ASP A 25 -22.62 21.82 -4.26
N THR A 26 -23.03 20.73 -4.91
CA THR A 26 -23.41 19.47 -4.27
C THR A 26 -22.68 18.29 -4.91
N THR A 27 -21.64 18.55 -5.68
CA THR A 27 -20.96 17.54 -6.50
C THR A 27 -19.58 17.26 -5.95
N LEU A 28 -19.32 16.00 -5.63
CA LEU A 28 -17.99 15.52 -5.30
C LEU A 28 -17.92 14.03 -5.66
N ARG A 29 -16.92 13.65 -6.45
CA ARG A 29 -16.66 12.25 -6.83
C ARG A 29 -16.07 11.46 -5.67
N GLU A 30 -16.32 10.15 -5.70
CA GLU A 30 -15.68 9.23 -4.77
C GLU A 30 -14.20 9.05 -5.15
N PRO A 31 -13.26 9.32 -4.23
CA PRO A 31 -11.84 9.14 -4.51
C PRO A 31 -11.47 7.66 -4.57
N THR A 32 -10.33 7.35 -5.16
CA THR A 32 -9.74 5.99 -5.15
C THR A 32 -8.37 6.03 -4.50
N ILE A 33 -7.98 4.94 -3.87
CA ILE A 33 -6.61 4.73 -3.38
C ILE A 33 -6.16 3.32 -3.75
N VAL A 34 -4.96 3.21 -4.30
CA VAL A 34 -4.33 1.94 -4.68
C VAL A 34 -2.87 1.93 -4.25
N LEU A 35 -2.31 0.75 -4.02
CA LEU A 35 -0.86 0.58 -3.91
C LEU A 35 -0.22 0.94 -5.26
N ASP A 36 0.89 1.65 -5.25
CA ASP A 36 1.68 1.85 -6.47
C ASP A 36 2.06 0.47 -7.04
N PRO A 37 1.72 0.14 -8.29
CA PRO A 37 1.99 -1.19 -8.85
C PRO A 37 3.47 -1.58 -8.86
N THR A 38 4.38 -0.61 -8.80
CA THR A 38 5.82 -0.87 -8.69
C THR A 38 6.28 -1.20 -7.27
N HIS A 39 5.39 -0.99 -6.30
CA HIS A 39 5.57 -1.31 -4.89
C HIS A 39 4.80 -2.56 -4.46
N ASP A 40 4.03 -3.19 -5.34
CA ASP A 40 3.55 -4.56 -5.15
C ASP A 40 4.70 -5.52 -5.47
N THR A 41 5.39 -5.99 -4.43
CA THR A 41 6.69 -6.66 -4.59
C THR A 41 6.68 -8.15 -4.27
N GLY A 42 5.50 -8.68 -3.95
CA GLY A 42 5.25 -10.10 -3.85
C GLY A 42 5.45 -10.80 -5.21
N ASP A 43 5.26 -12.11 -5.20
CA ASP A 43 5.36 -12.92 -6.42
C ASP A 43 4.15 -12.74 -7.35
N ASP A 44 2.98 -12.40 -6.81
CA ASP A 44 1.85 -11.87 -7.57
C ASP A 44 1.91 -10.33 -7.54
N THR A 45 1.78 -9.68 -8.70
CA THR A 45 1.85 -8.21 -8.79
C THR A 45 0.48 -7.54 -8.63
N ASN A 46 -0.51 -8.25 -8.10
CA ASN A 46 -1.88 -7.75 -7.93
C ASN A 46 -2.53 -8.21 -6.61
N ASP A 47 -1.74 -8.64 -5.63
CA ASP A 47 -2.24 -9.07 -4.32
C ASP A 47 -2.00 -8.04 -3.20
N ASN A 48 -1.31 -6.94 -3.52
CA ASN A 48 -0.89 -5.91 -2.57
C ASN A 48 0.03 -6.42 -1.45
N LEU A 49 0.83 -7.45 -1.71
CA LEU A 49 1.87 -7.94 -0.81
C LEU A 49 3.19 -7.21 -1.09
N THR A 50 3.80 -6.61 -0.06
CA THR A 50 5.03 -5.84 -0.27
C THR A 50 6.05 -5.95 0.85
N ARG A 51 7.33 -6.03 0.47
CA ARG A 51 8.48 -5.89 1.37
C ARG A 51 8.89 -4.43 1.59
N ILE A 52 8.21 -3.49 0.92
CA ILE A 52 8.48 -2.06 1.07
C ILE A 52 7.64 -1.53 2.22
N ASN A 53 8.22 -1.42 3.41
CA ASN A 53 7.54 -0.90 4.60
C ASN A 53 7.22 0.60 4.58
N LYS A 54 7.59 1.32 3.51
CA LYS A 54 7.16 2.69 3.21
C LYS A 54 6.58 2.73 1.79
N PRO A 55 5.43 2.09 1.56
CA PRO A 55 4.87 1.99 0.22
C PRO A 55 4.41 3.36 -0.28
N VAL A 56 4.32 3.49 -1.61
CA VAL A 56 3.68 4.63 -2.25
C VAL A 56 2.24 4.22 -2.57
N PHE A 57 1.29 5.08 -2.23
CA PHE A 57 -0.11 4.94 -2.59
C PHE A 57 -0.48 6.00 -3.62
N ILE A 58 -1.22 5.60 -4.65
CA ILE A 58 -1.71 6.50 -5.69
C ILE A 58 -3.17 6.83 -5.39
N ILE A 59 -3.47 8.12 -5.34
CA ILE A 59 -4.81 8.66 -5.07
C ILE A 59 -5.40 9.18 -6.38
N GLY A 60 -6.59 8.70 -6.71
CA GLY A 60 -7.30 9.02 -7.94
C GLY A 60 -8.68 9.63 -7.70
N ASN A 61 -9.32 10.07 -8.79
CA ASN A 61 -10.67 10.65 -8.79
C ASN A 61 -10.86 11.87 -7.88
N VAL A 62 -9.81 12.65 -7.67
CA VAL A 62 -9.88 13.90 -6.90
C VAL A 62 -10.38 15.03 -7.80
N ASP A 63 -11.43 15.73 -7.35
CA ASP A 63 -11.98 16.88 -8.07
C ASP A 63 -11.11 18.13 -7.91
N ASN A 64 -11.17 19.04 -8.90
CA ASN A 64 -10.32 20.23 -8.95
C ASN A 64 -10.59 21.23 -7.81
N ASP A 65 -11.79 21.18 -7.24
CA ASP A 65 -12.24 22.00 -6.12
C ASP A 65 -12.07 21.31 -4.76
N VAL A 66 -11.38 20.15 -4.70
CA VAL A 66 -10.97 19.54 -3.43
C VAL A 66 -10.01 20.47 -2.68
N SER A 67 -10.34 20.76 -1.42
CA SER A 67 -9.56 21.63 -0.53
C SER A 67 -8.77 20.86 0.53
N HIS A 68 -9.24 19.68 0.94
CA HIS A 68 -8.58 18.86 1.97
C HIS A 68 -8.58 17.39 1.57
N ILE A 69 -7.45 16.71 1.84
CA ILE A 69 -7.28 15.28 1.62
C ILE A 69 -6.67 14.67 2.88
N VAL A 70 -7.29 13.61 3.39
CA VAL A 70 -6.83 12.85 4.55
C VAL A 70 -6.74 11.38 4.18
N VAL A 71 -5.54 10.81 4.27
CA VAL A 71 -5.32 9.37 4.15
C VAL A 71 -5.41 8.76 5.55
N HIS A 72 -6.16 7.68 5.68
CA HIS A 72 -6.33 6.93 6.91
C HIS A 72 -5.56 5.61 6.79
N ILE A 73 -4.66 5.31 7.73
CA ILE A 73 -3.98 4.01 7.85
C ILE A 73 -4.17 3.49 9.26
N ASP A 74 -4.88 2.37 9.41
CA ASP A 74 -5.21 1.72 10.70
C ASP A 74 -5.76 2.71 11.76
N GLY A 75 -6.60 3.64 11.30
CA GLY A 75 -7.21 4.67 12.15
C GLY A 75 -6.30 5.85 12.50
N ARG A 76 -5.11 5.97 11.87
CA ARG A 76 -4.27 7.18 11.91
C ARG A 76 -4.49 8.03 10.67
N ASP A 77 -4.55 9.34 10.87
CA ASP A 77 -4.84 10.30 9.82
C ASP A 77 -3.57 11.01 9.35
N TYR A 78 -3.43 11.13 8.02
CA TYR A 78 -2.34 11.83 7.35
C TYR A 78 -2.94 12.85 6.38
N THR A 79 -2.80 14.13 6.69
CA THR A 79 -3.20 15.20 5.77
C THR A 79 -2.16 15.37 4.67
N ILE A 80 -2.61 15.43 3.42
CA ILE A 80 -1.75 15.72 2.27
C ILE A 80 -2.24 16.95 1.50
N GLU A 81 -1.32 17.64 0.83
CA GLU A 81 -1.64 18.80 0.00
C GLU A 81 -2.29 18.38 -1.33
N ASN A 82 -3.36 19.06 -1.73
CA ASN A 82 -3.92 18.88 -3.06
C ASN A 82 -3.07 19.64 -4.09
N THR A 83 -2.31 18.91 -4.91
CA THR A 83 -1.49 19.48 -5.99
C THR A 83 -2.21 19.51 -7.35
N GLY A 84 -3.48 19.07 -7.42
CA GLY A 84 -4.31 19.08 -8.64
C GLY A 84 -3.85 18.13 -9.75
N GLY A 85 -2.88 17.24 -9.47
CA GLY A 85 -2.29 16.27 -10.42
C GLY A 85 -2.34 14.82 -9.91
N ASN A 86 -1.36 13.99 -10.33
CA ASN A 86 -1.20 12.63 -9.80
C ASN A 86 -0.81 12.72 -8.32
N LEU A 87 -1.79 12.51 -7.45
CA LEU A 87 -1.59 12.52 -6.01
C LEU A 87 -0.99 11.20 -5.59
N ALA A 88 0.12 11.28 -4.87
CA ALA A 88 0.79 10.15 -4.28
C ALA A 88 1.03 10.43 -2.80
N PHE A 89 0.92 9.38 -1.99
CA PHE A 89 1.17 9.44 -0.56
C PHE A 89 2.17 8.36 -0.16
N THR A 90 3.13 8.73 0.70
CA THR A 90 4.06 7.79 1.33
C THR A 90 4.04 8.06 2.82
N PRO A 91 3.81 7.05 3.68
CA PRO A 91 3.92 7.21 5.12
C PRO A 91 5.28 7.76 5.54
N ASP A 92 5.31 8.66 6.51
CA ASP A 92 6.55 9.26 7.03
C ASP A 92 7.34 8.27 7.89
N GLN A 93 6.63 7.40 8.61
CA GLN A 93 7.18 6.27 9.36
C GLN A 93 6.97 4.95 8.61
N PRO A 94 7.88 3.97 8.76
CA PRO A 94 7.65 2.62 8.25
C PRO A 94 6.44 1.98 8.94
N LEU A 95 5.64 1.28 8.14
CA LEU A 95 4.61 0.38 8.61
C LEU A 95 5.26 -0.91 9.13
N SER A 96 4.65 -1.54 10.13
CA SER A 96 5.09 -2.84 10.64
C SER A 96 4.77 -3.97 9.67
N ASP A 97 5.34 -5.15 9.86
CA ASP A 97 4.85 -6.33 9.15
C ASP A 97 3.40 -6.65 9.57
N GLY A 98 2.63 -7.21 8.63
CA GLY A 98 1.24 -7.60 8.79
C GLY A 98 0.27 -6.83 7.89
N GLN A 99 -1.03 -7.06 8.15
CA GLN A 99 -2.10 -6.49 7.35
C GLN A 99 -2.42 -5.05 7.79
N HIS A 100 -2.59 -4.16 6.80
CA HIS A 100 -2.95 -2.75 7.00
C HIS A 100 -4.19 -2.39 6.20
N THR A 101 -5.04 -1.55 6.78
CA THR A 101 -6.25 -1.03 6.11
C THR A 101 -6.10 0.45 5.84
N ILE A 102 -6.26 0.83 4.56
CA ILE A 102 -6.05 2.19 4.07
C ILE A 102 -7.32 2.71 3.41
N SER A 103 -7.65 3.97 3.66
CA SER A 103 -8.69 4.70 2.90
C SER A 103 -8.30 6.16 2.75
N VAL A 104 -9.00 6.89 1.87
CA VAL A 104 -8.78 8.34 1.70
C VAL A 104 -10.10 9.08 1.74
N THR A 105 -10.15 10.17 2.49
CA THR A 105 -11.27 11.11 2.55
C THR A 105 -10.87 12.42 1.88
N VAL A 106 -11.73 12.92 0.99
CA VAL A 106 -11.58 14.23 0.33
C VAL A 106 -12.73 15.16 0.71
N THR A 107 -12.43 16.44 0.86
CA THR A 107 -13.42 17.51 1.13
C THR A 107 -13.23 18.66 0.13
N ASP A 108 -14.30 19.11 -0.52
CA ASP A 108 -14.26 20.24 -1.46
C ASP A 108 -14.36 21.62 -0.78
N ILE A 109 -14.31 22.69 -1.56
CA ILE A 109 -14.44 24.08 -1.07
C ILE A 109 -15.86 24.37 -0.55
N ALA A 110 -16.88 23.68 -1.05
CA ALA A 110 -18.26 23.80 -0.59
C ALA A 110 -18.54 23.00 0.70
N GLY A 111 -17.61 22.14 1.11
CA GLY A 111 -17.68 21.30 2.29
C GLY A 111 -18.32 19.93 2.05
N ASN A 112 -18.54 19.51 0.80
CA ASN A 112 -18.95 18.13 0.52
C ASN A 112 -17.79 17.19 0.85
N THR A 113 -18.09 16.00 1.37
CA THR A 113 -17.08 15.00 1.76
C THR A 113 -17.35 13.64 1.12
N LYS A 114 -16.30 12.96 0.67
CA LYS A 114 -16.36 11.57 0.19
C LYS A 114 -15.16 10.77 0.68
N THR A 115 -15.38 9.50 0.98
CA THR A 115 -14.33 8.54 1.40
C THR A 115 -14.29 7.41 0.39
N SER A 116 -13.09 6.93 0.06
CA SER A 116 -12.89 5.78 -0.83
C SER A 116 -13.35 4.48 -0.20
N ALA A 117 -13.47 3.42 -1.02
CA ALA A 117 -13.39 2.06 -0.52
C ALA A 117 -12.07 1.81 0.25
N GLU A 118 -12.09 0.84 1.15
CA GLU A 118 -10.89 0.38 1.86
C GLU A 118 -9.97 -0.41 0.92
N LEU A 119 -8.68 -0.11 1.00
CA LEU A 119 -7.58 -0.87 0.42
C LEU A 119 -6.93 -1.68 1.53
N GLN A 120 -6.89 -3.00 1.38
CA GLN A 120 -6.10 -3.88 2.23
C GLN A 120 -4.76 -4.16 1.57
N ILE A 121 -3.68 -4.05 2.34
CA ILE A 121 -2.34 -4.45 1.94
C ILE A 121 -1.71 -5.34 3.02
N GLU A 122 -0.68 -6.07 2.65
CA GLU A 122 0.14 -6.83 3.60
C GLU A 122 1.60 -6.41 3.44
N ILE A 123 2.21 -6.00 4.56
CA ILE A 123 3.64 -5.74 4.63
C ILE A 123 4.32 -6.99 5.14
N ASP A 124 5.26 -7.51 4.36
CA ASP A 124 6.14 -8.59 4.79
C ASP A 124 7.59 -8.26 4.41
N THR A 125 8.35 -7.77 5.40
CA THR A 125 9.77 -7.43 5.23
C THR A 125 10.72 -8.57 5.55
N GLN A 126 10.20 -9.71 6.02
CA GLN A 126 11.03 -10.78 6.55
C GLN A 126 11.11 -11.95 5.58
N VAL A 127 12.27 -12.61 5.59
CA VAL A 127 12.44 -13.90 4.96
C VAL A 127 13.29 -14.73 5.90
N GLN A 128 12.84 -15.95 6.18
CA GLN A 128 13.53 -16.84 7.10
C GLN A 128 13.52 -18.29 6.61
N ILE A 129 14.51 -19.04 7.07
CA ILE A 129 14.58 -20.49 6.94
C ILE A 129 14.41 -21.05 8.34
N ASP A 130 13.42 -21.92 8.55
CA ASP A 130 13.11 -22.45 9.87
C ASP A 130 14.12 -23.50 10.29
N SER A 131 14.48 -24.42 9.37
CA SER A 131 15.48 -25.45 9.62
C SER A 131 16.04 -26.06 8.34
N VAL A 132 17.20 -26.70 8.48
CA VAL A 132 17.79 -27.58 7.46
C VAL A 132 18.14 -28.88 8.15
N THR A 133 17.58 -29.99 7.67
CA THR A 133 17.72 -31.32 8.27
C THR A 133 18.39 -32.26 7.28
N LEU A 134 19.44 -32.96 7.72
CA LEU A 134 20.06 -34.03 6.93
C LEU A 134 19.15 -35.27 6.92
N THR A 135 18.55 -35.59 5.78
CA THR A 135 17.63 -36.74 5.66
C THR A 135 18.34 -38.06 5.40
N THR A 136 19.61 -38.00 5.01
CA THR A 136 20.48 -39.17 4.81
C THR A 136 21.46 -39.36 5.96
N ASP A 137 21.12 -38.97 7.19
CA ASP A 137 21.95 -39.26 8.35
C ASP A 137 22.09 -40.79 8.50
N SER A 138 23.34 -41.26 8.58
CA SER A 138 23.69 -42.67 8.70
C SER A 138 24.74 -42.92 9.77
N GLY A 139 24.93 -41.94 10.66
CA GLY A 139 25.76 -42.02 11.84
C GLY A 139 25.21 -43.04 12.83
N VAL A 140 25.96 -43.27 13.91
CA VAL A 140 25.49 -44.12 15.01
C VAL A 140 24.36 -43.44 15.78
N ASN A 141 24.34 -42.11 15.78
CA ASN A 141 23.29 -41.28 16.34
C ASN A 141 22.54 -40.62 15.17
N ASP A 142 21.23 -40.70 15.16
CA ASP A 142 20.35 -40.24 14.07
C ASP A 142 20.09 -38.72 14.05
N HIS A 143 20.77 -37.98 14.93
CA HIS A 143 20.65 -36.53 15.07
C HIS A 143 22.01 -35.84 15.24
N ASP A 144 23.12 -36.50 14.86
CA ASP A 144 24.46 -35.91 14.93
C ASP A 144 24.93 -35.31 13.60
N ASN A 145 24.11 -35.39 12.56
CA ASN A 145 24.38 -34.92 11.20
C ASN A 145 25.62 -35.59 10.57
N VAL A 146 25.92 -36.83 10.94
CA VAL A 146 27.04 -37.59 10.39
C VAL A 146 26.54 -38.59 9.34
N THR A 147 27.09 -38.56 8.13
CA THR A 147 26.65 -39.50 7.08
C THR A 147 27.80 -40.11 6.29
N ASN A 148 27.62 -41.35 5.86
CA ASN A 148 28.45 -42.01 4.86
C ASN A 148 27.90 -41.85 3.42
N ALA A 149 26.77 -41.17 3.24
CA ALA A 149 26.22 -40.86 1.94
C ALA A 149 27.11 -39.81 1.25
N THR A 150 27.79 -40.22 0.18
CA THR A 150 28.63 -39.30 -0.62
C THR A 150 27.80 -38.24 -1.33
N ARG A 151 26.49 -38.45 -1.48
CA ARG A 151 25.52 -37.50 -2.02
C ARG A 151 24.40 -37.26 -1.00
N PRO A 152 24.64 -36.46 0.03
CA PRO A 152 23.66 -36.26 1.09
C PRO A 152 22.41 -35.56 0.57
N SER A 153 21.28 -35.84 1.23
CA SER A 153 20.01 -35.14 1.00
C SER A 153 19.57 -34.36 2.23
N PHE A 154 18.88 -33.26 1.99
CA PHE A 154 18.46 -32.31 3.00
C PHE A 154 17.01 -31.92 2.78
N GLU A 155 16.26 -31.80 3.86
CA GLU A 155 14.97 -31.14 3.89
C GLU A 155 15.16 -29.72 4.44
N ILE A 156 14.57 -28.73 3.78
CA ILE A 156 14.60 -27.34 4.19
C ILE A 156 13.18 -26.95 4.60
N ALA A 157 12.98 -26.56 5.85
CA ALA A 157 11.72 -26.00 6.32
C ALA A 157 11.76 -24.48 6.18
N THR A 158 10.70 -23.91 5.62
CA THR A 158 10.50 -22.46 5.45
C THR A 158 9.08 -22.11 5.82
N PRO A 159 8.78 -20.84 6.15
CA PRO A 159 7.42 -20.35 6.14
C PRO A 159 6.75 -20.52 4.78
N ASP A 160 5.42 -20.46 4.78
CA ASP A 160 4.58 -20.73 3.60
C ASP A 160 4.75 -19.69 2.48
N ASP A 161 5.07 -18.45 2.84
CA ASP A 161 5.31 -17.31 1.95
C ASP A 161 6.62 -17.39 1.17
N VAL A 162 7.55 -18.30 1.53
CA VAL A 162 8.80 -18.47 0.80
C VAL A 162 8.55 -19.17 -0.53
N THR A 163 8.88 -18.48 -1.61
CA THR A 163 8.63 -18.94 -2.98
C THR A 163 9.88 -19.43 -3.71
N SER A 164 11.07 -19.10 -3.22
CA SER A 164 12.34 -19.51 -3.82
C SER A 164 13.39 -19.81 -2.76
N VAL A 165 14.06 -20.95 -2.93
CA VAL A 165 15.20 -21.37 -2.09
C VAL A 165 16.38 -21.69 -2.99
N LEU A 166 17.56 -21.19 -2.60
CA LEU A 166 18.83 -21.54 -3.21
C LEU A 166 19.71 -22.26 -2.18
N VAL A 167 20.43 -23.27 -2.62
CA VAL A 167 21.36 -24.04 -1.78
C VAL A 167 22.78 -23.95 -2.32
N SER A 168 23.75 -23.84 -1.43
CA SER A 168 25.18 -23.87 -1.75
C SER A 168 25.96 -24.71 -0.75
N PHE A 169 26.94 -25.45 -1.24
CA PHE A 169 28.00 -26.00 -0.41
C PHE A 169 29.15 -24.98 -0.36
N ASP A 170 29.59 -24.65 0.85
CA ASP A 170 30.67 -23.70 1.15
C ASP A 170 30.46 -22.27 0.59
N GLY A 171 29.24 -21.93 0.17
CA GLY A 171 28.86 -20.58 -0.28
C GLY A 171 29.39 -20.17 -1.66
N VAL A 172 29.93 -21.10 -2.44
CA VAL A 172 30.56 -20.79 -3.73
C VAL A 172 29.54 -20.71 -4.87
N ASN A 173 28.73 -21.76 -5.04
CA ASN A 173 27.75 -21.85 -6.13
C ASN A 173 26.36 -22.06 -5.54
N TRP A 174 25.43 -21.15 -5.84
CA TRP A 174 24.04 -21.22 -5.40
C TRP A 174 23.20 -21.88 -6.49
N THR A 175 22.51 -22.95 -6.13
CA THR A 175 21.63 -23.71 -7.01
C THR A 175 20.19 -23.54 -6.55
N PRO A 176 19.26 -23.09 -7.41
CA PRO A 176 17.85 -23.05 -7.05
C PRO A 176 17.34 -24.48 -6.88
N ILE A 177 16.49 -24.67 -5.88
CA ILE A 177 15.79 -25.94 -5.65
C ILE A 177 14.28 -25.74 -5.89
N SER A 178 13.51 -26.82 -5.90
CA SER A 178 12.06 -26.77 -6.08
C SER A 178 11.38 -27.65 -5.04
N LYS A 179 10.16 -27.29 -4.67
CA LYS A 179 9.33 -28.13 -3.79
C LYS A 179 9.07 -29.50 -4.45
N ASN A 180 9.11 -30.57 -3.66
CA ASN A 180 8.77 -31.92 -4.09
C ASN A 180 7.24 -32.10 -4.23
N ALA A 181 6.77 -33.31 -4.56
CA ALA A 181 5.35 -33.61 -4.74
C ALA A 181 4.49 -33.42 -3.47
N ALA A 182 5.12 -33.39 -2.29
CA ALA A 182 4.47 -33.13 -1.01
C ALA A 182 4.53 -31.64 -0.61
N GLY A 183 5.12 -30.76 -1.42
CA GLY A 183 5.27 -29.34 -1.13
C GLY A 183 6.48 -28.97 -0.27
N GLN A 184 7.37 -29.92 0.03
CA GLN A 184 8.56 -29.69 0.86
C GLN A 184 9.76 -29.28 0.01
N TRP A 185 10.60 -28.38 0.52
CA TRP A 185 11.88 -28.10 -0.12
C TRP A 185 12.87 -29.22 0.17
N GLU A 186 13.30 -29.92 -0.88
CA GLU A 186 14.25 -31.01 -0.77
C GLU A 186 15.45 -30.76 -1.68
N PHE A 187 16.64 -31.06 -1.20
CA PHE A 187 17.87 -30.93 -1.95
C PHE A 187 18.76 -32.16 -1.78
N THR A 188 19.18 -32.75 -2.89
CA THR A 188 20.20 -33.81 -2.92
C THR A 188 21.43 -33.30 -3.64
N ALA A 189 22.62 -33.52 -3.08
CA ALA A 189 23.87 -33.14 -3.73
C ALA A 189 23.97 -33.75 -5.15
N GLY A 190 24.21 -32.88 -6.14
CA GLY A 190 24.27 -33.28 -7.56
C GLY A 190 25.47 -34.18 -7.90
N SER A 191 26.54 -34.08 -7.12
CA SER A 191 27.75 -34.89 -7.24
C SER A 191 28.19 -35.38 -5.87
N ALA A 192 29.10 -36.36 -5.85
CA ALA A 192 29.75 -36.77 -4.61
C ALA A 192 30.47 -35.57 -3.97
N LEU A 193 30.22 -35.34 -2.69
CA LEU A 193 30.98 -34.40 -1.88
C LEU A 193 32.24 -35.10 -1.34
N PRO A 194 33.35 -34.36 -1.18
CA PRO A 194 34.63 -34.90 -0.71
C PRO A 194 34.62 -35.33 0.75
#